data_AF-A0A7C3FMB2-F1
#
_entry.id   AF-A0A7C3FMB2-F1
#
_cell.length_a   1.000
_cell.length_b   1.000
_cell.length_c   1.000
_cell.angle_alpha   90.00
_cell.angle_beta   90.00
_cell.angle_gamma   90.00
#
_symmetry.space_group_name_H-M   'P 1'
#
loop_
_entity.id
_entity.type
_entity.pdbx_description
1 polymer ?
#
loop_
_entity_poly.entity_id
_entity_poly.type
_entity_poly.pdbx_seq_one_letter_code
_entity_poly.pdbx_strand_id
1 'polypeptide(L)'
;PLYYGESRVEALMEANAADRDLIAERMGLSPDNFLPERQPFTATEQALNYHKLLLHILAEAESLGFEVGVLVAGHYPLIDHARAAVLQFNQREYSKRHGMLAWAFVDYLLLRDQYEEAGDHAAGWETSHLLALHPETVDLSLLPPKGEKLIGVGGKMPPQDATAEFGWETLEAAAEIAIREVHHRLKHKEMYRGHGNCLREGLWRSAIGD
;
A
#
# COMPACT_ATOMS: atom_id res chain seq x y z
N PRO A 1 -12.79 9.18 -10.62
CA PRO A 1 -12.19 7.85 -10.82
C PRO A 1 -13.06 6.80 -10.13
N LEU A 2 -13.29 5.65 -10.77
CA LEU A 2 -13.95 4.49 -10.15
C LEU A 2 -12.87 3.73 -9.36
N TYR A 3 -12.99 3.69 -8.04
CA TYR A 3 -11.99 3.08 -7.17
C TYR A 3 -12.46 1.69 -6.71
N TYR A 4 -11.68 0.65 -7.02
CA TYR A 4 -11.78 -0.66 -6.40
C TYR A 4 -10.62 -0.77 -5.40
N GLY A 5 -10.93 -1.01 -4.13
CA GLY A 5 -9.94 -0.94 -3.06
C GLY A 5 -10.61 -0.70 -1.72
N GLU A 6 -10.28 0.44 -1.12
CA GLU A 6 -10.72 0.78 0.23
C GLU A 6 -12.23 1.00 0.28
N SER A 7 -12.82 0.68 1.42
CA SER A 7 -14.21 1.02 1.68
C SER A 7 -14.43 2.53 1.50
N ARG A 8 -15.51 2.93 0.84
CA ARG A 8 -15.91 4.35 0.80
C ARG A 8 -16.50 4.85 2.13
N VAL A 9 -16.59 3.99 3.13
CA VAL A 9 -17.22 4.24 4.43
C VAL A 9 -16.21 4.22 5.58
N GLU A 10 -15.06 3.58 5.38
CA GLU A 10 -14.02 3.35 6.39
C GLU A 10 -12.63 3.67 5.83
N ALA A 11 -11.66 3.98 6.70
CA ALA A 11 -10.23 4.16 6.36
C ALA A 11 -9.90 5.18 5.25
N LEU A 12 -10.80 6.17 5.06
CA LEU A 12 -10.59 7.33 4.20
C LEU A 12 -10.69 8.62 5.02
N MET A 13 -9.89 9.62 4.66
CA MET A 13 -9.81 10.86 5.42
C MET A 13 -11.13 11.61 5.46
N GLU A 14 -11.80 11.73 4.32
CA GLU A 14 -13.10 12.39 4.18
C GLU A 14 -14.26 11.62 4.83
N ALA A 15 -14.07 10.33 5.13
CA ALA A 15 -15.07 9.47 5.75
C ALA A 15 -14.92 9.41 7.28
N ASN A 16 -13.69 9.29 7.81
CA ASN A 16 -13.49 8.93 9.22
C ASN A 16 -12.42 9.73 9.96
N ALA A 17 -11.66 10.62 9.30
CA ALA A 17 -10.68 11.42 10.02
C ALA A 17 -11.36 12.36 11.02
N ALA A 18 -10.63 12.74 12.09
CA ALA A 18 -11.14 13.64 13.11
C ALA A 18 -11.48 15.04 12.56
N ASP A 19 -10.87 15.42 11.44
CA ASP A 19 -11.10 16.67 10.71
C ASP A 19 -11.86 16.46 9.39
N ARG A 20 -12.61 15.36 9.24
CA ARG A 20 -13.36 15.04 8.01
C ARG A 20 -14.27 16.16 7.50
N ASP A 21 -14.87 16.94 8.39
CA ASP A 21 -15.76 18.04 8.00
C ASP A 21 -14.96 19.18 7.36
N LEU A 22 -13.76 19.45 7.88
CA LEU A 22 -12.83 20.44 7.30
C LEU A 22 -12.27 19.94 5.96
N ILE A 23 -12.01 18.64 5.84
CA ILE A 23 -11.60 18.03 4.57
C ILE A 23 -12.72 18.19 3.53
N ALA A 24 -13.96 17.85 3.88
CA ALA A 24 -15.10 18.00 2.99
C ALA A 24 -15.32 19.48 2.58
N GLU A 25 -15.18 20.41 3.51
CA GLU A 25 -15.22 21.85 3.25
C GLU A 25 -14.16 22.26 2.22
N ARG A 26 -12.90 21.82 2.38
CA ARG A 26 -11.80 22.09 1.45
C ARG A 26 -12.03 21.49 0.06
N MET A 27 -12.76 20.38 -0.03
CA MET A 27 -13.17 19.76 -1.29
C MET A 27 -14.37 20.49 -1.94
N GLY A 28 -15.03 21.42 -1.23
CA GLY A 28 -16.28 22.04 -1.68
C GLY A 28 -17.46 21.08 -1.68
N LEU A 29 -17.45 20.07 -0.80
CA LEU A 29 -18.46 19.01 -0.73
C LEU A 29 -19.17 19.00 0.63
N SER A 30 -20.38 18.43 0.66
CA SER A 30 -21.04 18.11 1.93
C SER A 30 -20.39 16.87 2.56
N PRO A 31 -20.12 16.86 3.88
CA PRO A 31 -19.67 15.65 4.57
C PRO A 31 -20.68 14.50 4.47
N ASP A 32 -21.96 14.81 4.24
CA ASP A 32 -23.05 13.83 4.03
C ASP A 32 -22.88 12.99 2.77
N ASN A 33 -21.99 13.39 1.85
CA ASN A 33 -21.66 12.63 0.66
C ASN A 33 -20.88 11.34 0.99
N PHE A 34 -20.27 11.27 2.18
CA PHE A 34 -19.43 10.15 2.63
C PHE A 34 -20.10 9.29 3.69
N LEU A 35 -21.40 9.45 3.89
CA LEU A 35 -22.16 8.65 4.84
C LEU A 35 -22.38 7.21 4.33
N PRO A 36 -22.44 6.20 5.23
CA PRO A 36 -22.69 4.81 4.86
C PRO A 36 -23.92 4.61 3.98
N GLU A 37 -25.00 5.37 4.22
CA GLU A 37 -26.28 5.26 3.50
C GLU A 37 -26.17 5.69 2.03
N ARG A 38 -25.07 6.37 1.65
CA ARG A 38 -24.74 6.69 0.25
C ARG A 38 -24.15 5.51 -0.50
N GLN A 39 -23.80 4.42 0.18
CA GLN A 39 -23.18 3.25 -0.42
C GLN A 39 -24.18 2.08 -0.50
N PRO A 40 -24.22 1.36 -1.64
CA PRO A 40 -25.11 0.21 -1.82
C PRO A 40 -24.68 -1.03 -1.02
N PHE A 41 -23.44 -1.06 -0.54
CA PHE A 41 -22.84 -2.17 0.19
C PHE A 41 -22.21 -1.68 1.48
N THR A 42 -22.30 -2.48 2.53
CA THR A 42 -21.62 -2.25 3.81
C THR A 42 -20.09 -2.25 3.63
N ALA A 43 -19.37 -1.69 4.60
CA ALA A 43 -17.90 -1.69 4.59
C ALA A 43 -17.33 -3.11 4.46
N THR A 44 -17.90 -4.08 5.19
CA THR A 44 -17.50 -5.49 5.11
C THR A 44 -17.73 -6.09 3.73
N GLU A 45 -18.87 -5.83 3.09
CA GLU A 45 -19.14 -6.32 1.74
C GLU A 45 -18.17 -5.73 0.71
N GLN A 46 -17.82 -4.44 0.85
CA GLN A 46 -16.81 -3.79 0.00
C GLN A 46 -15.43 -4.46 0.17
N ALA A 47 -14.99 -4.69 1.41
CA ALA A 47 -13.73 -5.40 1.69
C ALA A 47 -13.73 -6.84 1.13
N LEU A 48 -14.84 -7.58 1.28
CA LEU A 48 -14.99 -8.92 0.72
C LEU A 48 -14.94 -8.92 -0.82
N ASN A 49 -15.52 -7.89 -1.46
CA ASN A 49 -15.47 -7.75 -2.91
C ASN A 49 -14.06 -7.44 -3.40
N TYR A 50 -13.33 -6.55 -2.71
CA TYR A 50 -11.92 -6.28 -3.02
C TYR A 50 -11.06 -7.53 -2.85
N HIS A 51 -11.25 -8.29 -1.77
CA HIS A 51 -10.53 -9.55 -1.54
C HIS A 51 -10.79 -10.58 -2.64
N LYS A 52 -12.04 -10.74 -3.09
CA LYS A 52 -12.38 -11.60 -4.25
C LYS A 52 -11.69 -11.14 -5.53
N LEU A 53 -11.63 -9.83 -5.77
CA LEU A 53 -10.95 -9.25 -6.93
C LEU A 53 -9.44 -9.59 -6.91
N LEU A 54 -8.77 -9.42 -5.76
CA LEU A 54 -7.36 -9.74 -5.63
C LEU A 54 -7.07 -11.23 -5.87
N LEU A 55 -7.90 -12.12 -5.31
CA LEU A 55 -7.81 -13.56 -5.55
C LEU A 55 -7.99 -13.92 -7.02
N HIS A 56 -8.94 -13.26 -7.69
CA HIS A 56 -9.18 -13.45 -9.12
C HIS A 56 -7.97 -13.04 -9.96
N ILE A 57 -7.41 -11.84 -9.73
CA ILE A 57 -6.22 -11.35 -10.42
C ILE A 57 -5.03 -12.31 -10.24
N LEU A 58 -4.78 -12.77 -9.01
CA LEU A 58 -3.70 -13.73 -8.73
C LEU A 58 -3.92 -15.08 -9.43
N ALA A 59 -5.16 -15.57 -9.46
CA ALA A 59 -5.49 -16.83 -10.15
C ALA A 59 -5.35 -16.72 -11.68
N GLU A 60 -5.72 -15.58 -12.27
CA GLU A 60 -5.51 -15.33 -13.69
C GLU A 60 -4.02 -15.28 -14.03
N ALA A 61 -3.21 -14.55 -13.24
CA ALA A 61 -1.77 -14.56 -13.40
C ALA A 61 -1.17 -15.98 -13.26
N GLU A 62 -1.57 -16.75 -12.25
CA GLU A 62 -1.15 -18.15 -12.10
C GLU A 62 -1.51 -19.00 -13.33
N SER A 63 -2.70 -18.81 -13.90
CA SER A 63 -3.15 -19.55 -15.10
C SER A 63 -2.34 -19.25 -16.36
N LEU A 64 -1.68 -18.09 -16.42
CA LEU A 64 -0.80 -17.69 -17.51
C LEU A 64 0.63 -18.23 -17.34
N GLY A 65 0.91 -18.90 -16.22
CA GLY A 65 2.21 -19.52 -15.94
C GLY A 65 3.19 -18.60 -15.20
N PHE A 66 2.73 -17.50 -14.61
CA PHE A 66 3.58 -16.68 -13.74
C PHE A 66 4.00 -17.46 -12.49
N GLU A 67 5.25 -17.25 -12.05
CA GLU A 67 5.85 -18.03 -10.96
C GLU A 67 5.80 -17.33 -9.60
N VAL A 68 5.85 -15.99 -9.61
CA VAL A 68 5.65 -15.14 -8.43
C VAL A 68 4.75 -13.97 -8.79
N GLY A 69 3.70 -13.74 -8.01
CA GLY A 69 2.80 -12.60 -8.12
C GLY A 69 3.01 -11.64 -6.96
N VAL A 70 3.08 -10.33 -7.22
CA VAL A 70 3.30 -9.33 -6.18
C VAL A 70 2.20 -8.27 -6.23
N LEU A 71 1.52 -8.06 -5.11
CA LEU A 71 0.58 -6.96 -4.93
C LEU A 71 1.30 -5.81 -4.21
N VAL A 72 1.41 -4.66 -4.88
CA VAL A 72 2.02 -3.45 -4.30
C VAL A 72 0.88 -2.52 -3.88
N ALA A 73 0.69 -2.34 -2.57
CA ALA A 73 -0.33 -1.43 -2.05
C ALA A 73 0.20 0.00 -2.04
N GLY A 74 -0.52 0.92 -2.69
CA GLY A 74 -0.21 2.37 -2.67
C GLY A 74 -1.04 3.16 -1.64
N HIS A 75 -2.06 2.55 -1.05
CA HIS A 75 -2.83 3.12 0.06
C HIS A 75 -2.62 2.22 1.27
N TYR A 76 -2.09 2.75 2.36
CA TYR A 76 -1.53 1.93 3.44
C TYR A 76 -2.55 0.98 4.09
N PRO A 77 -3.80 1.38 4.36
CA PRO A 77 -4.84 0.47 4.83
C PRO A 77 -5.07 -0.77 3.96
N LEU A 78 -4.76 -0.72 2.65
CA LEU A 78 -4.94 -1.87 1.76
C LEU A 78 -3.93 -2.99 1.96
N ILE A 79 -2.81 -2.74 2.67
CA ILE A 79 -1.78 -3.77 2.84
C ILE A 79 -2.32 -5.02 3.52
N ASP A 80 -3.19 -4.87 4.52
CA ASP A 80 -3.71 -6.01 5.27
C ASP A 80 -4.71 -6.81 4.44
N HIS A 81 -5.52 -6.14 3.61
CA HIS A 81 -6.38 -6.79 2.63
C HIS A 81 -5.57 -7.56 1.57
N ALA A 82 -4.49 -6.96 1.07
CA ALA A 82 -3.60 -7.61 0.12
C ALA A 82 -2.89 -8.83 0.74
N ARG A 83 -2.39 -8.71 1.98
CA ARG A 83 -1.77 -9.82 2.72
C ARG A 83 -2.76 -10.94 3.02
N ALA A 84 -4.01 -10.62 3.35
CA ALA A 84 -5.07 -11.62 3.52
C ALA A 84 -5.33 -12.38 2.22
N ALA A 85 -5.43 -11.69 1.08
CA ALA A 85 -5.62 -12.31 -0.23
C ALA A 85 -4.44 -13.22 -0.60
N VAL A 86 -3.21 -12.76 -0.36
CA VAL A 86 -1.98 -13.54 -0.56
C VAL A 86 -1.96 -14.80 0.29
N LEU A 87 -2.30 -14.70 1.59
CA LEU A 87 -2.34 -15.85 2.50
C LEU A 87 -3.34 -16.90 2.01
N GLN A 88 -4.56 -16.47 1.65
CA GLN A 88 -5.57 -17.37 1.13
C GLN A 88 -5.17 -17.97 -0.22
N PHE A 89 -4.65 -17.16 -1.14
CA PHE A 89 -4.19 -17.61 -2.46
C PHE A 89 -3.14 -18.71 -2.34
N ASN A 90 -2.08 -18.47 -1.55
CA ASN A 90 -0.97 -19.40 -1.38
C ASN A 90 -1.37 -20.72 -0.71
N GLN A 91 -2.50 -20.75 0.01
CA GLN A 91 -3.04 -21.96 0.63
C GLN A 91 -4.13 -22.66 -0.21
N ARG A 92 -4.48 -22.15 -1.39
CA ARG A 92 -5.31 -22.91 -2.34
C ARG A 92 -4.59 -24.20 -2.73
N GLU A 93 -5.34 -25.29 -2.88
CA GLU A 93 -4.77 -26.62 -3.15
C GLU A 93 -3.82 -26.64 -4.35
N TYR A 94 -4.19 -25.95 -5.43
CA TYR A 94 -3.34 -25.85 -6.62
C TYR A 94 -2.06 -25.04 -6.33
N SER A 95 -2.19 -23.81 -5.86
CA SER A 95 -1.07 -22.87 -5.62
C SER A 95 -0.07 -23.43 -4.61
N LYS A 96 -0.56 -24.03 -3.52
CA LYS A 96 0.27 -24.62 -2.47
C LYS A 96 1.18 -25.74 -2.97
N ARG A 97 0.71 -26.54 -3.94
CA ARG A 97 1.43 -27.74 -4.42
C ARG A 97 2.21 -27.48 -5.69
N HIS A 98 1.66 -26.71 -6.62
CA HIS A 98 2.16 -26.62 -7.98
C HIS A 98 2.25 -25.20 -8.52
N GLY A 99 1.42 -24.29 -8.01
CA GLY A 99 1.25 -22.99 -8.64
C GLY A 99 2.19 -21.89 -8.18
N MET A 100 1.77 -20.68 -8.53
CA MET A 100 2.46 -19.41 -8.28
C MET A 100 2.57 -19.15 -6.77
N LEU A 101 3.64 -18.48 -6.34
CA LEU A 101 3.72 -17.91 -4.99
C LEU A 101 3.31 -16.43 -5.06
N ALA A 102 2.43 -16.00 -4.17
CA ALA A 102 2.06 -14.60 -4.05
C ALA A 102 2.73 -13.91 -2.85
N TRP A 103 2.95 -12.60 -2.95
CA TRP A 103 3.41 -11.73 -1.86
C TRP A 103 2.76 -10.34 -2.00
N ALA A 104 2.72 -9.59 -0.91
CA ALA A 104 2.20 -8.22 -0.90
C ALA A 104 3.05 -7.35 0.01
N PHE A 105 3.32 -6.12 -0.42
CA PHE A 105 4.03 -5.13 0.37
C PHE A 105 3.52 -3.71 0.09
N VAL A 106 3.91 -2.81 0.99
CA VAL A 106 3.86 -1.36 0.82
C VAL A 106 5.27 -0.84 1.16
N ASP A 107 5.72 0.16 0.42
CA ASP A 107 7.10 0.66 0.42
C ASP A 107 7.62 1.00 1.82
N TYR A 108 6.86 1.77 2.61
CA TYR A 108 7.35 2.25 3.90
C TYR A 108 7.60 1.11 4.89
N LEU A 109 6.86 -0.01 4.79
CA LEU A 109 7.10 -1.17 5.66
C LEU A 109 8.45 -1.85 5.38
N LEU A 110 8.96 -1.76 4.15
CA LEU A 110 10.30 -2.26 3.80
C LEU A 110 11.41 -1.35 4.34
N LEU A 111 11.09 -0.09 4.63
CA LEU A 111 12.05 0.98 4.91
C LEU A 111 11.96 1.56 6.33
N ARG A 112 10.94 1.22 7.11
CA ARG A 112 10.71 1.77 8.47
C ARG A 112 11.83 1.57 9.48
N ASP A 113 12.69 0.58 9.25
CA ASP A 113 13.87 0.34 10.10
C ASP A 113 15.11 1.15 9.63
N GLN A 114 15.02 1.81 8.48
CA GLN A 114 16.09 2.59 7.85
C GLN A 114 15.81 4.09 7.88
N TYR A 115 14.54 4.50 7.86
CA TYR A 115 14.12 5.90 7.85
C TYR A 115 13.13 6.15 8.99
N GLU A 116 13.41 7.16 9.82
CA GLU A 116 12.54 7.50 10.95
C GLU A 116 11.18 8.01 10.47
N GLU A 117 11.17 8.72 9.34
CA GLU A 117 10.03 9.36 8.71
C GLU A 117 9.25 8.43 7.77
N ALA A 118 9.55 7.13 7.77
CA ALA A 118 8.93 6.16 6.87
C ALA A 118 7.41 6.10 7.02
N GLY A 119 6.74 6.45 5.93
CA GLY A 119 5.31 6.35 5.76
C GLY A 119 4.55 7.50 6.41
N ASP A 120 3.62 8.06 5.66
CA ASP A 120 2.69 9.07 6.14
C ASP A 120 1.41 9.10 5.28
N HIS A 121 0.61 10.14 5.48
CA HIS A 121 -0.53 10.47 4.65
C HIS A 121 -0.41 11.94 4.23
N ALA A 122 -0.13 12.15 2.94
CA ALA A 122 0.08 13.44 2.28
C ALA A 122 1.10 14.36 2.99
N ALA A 123 2.03 13.79 3.76
CA ALA A 123 3.07 14.56 4.44
C ALA A 123 4.38 14.44 3.65
N GLY A 124 5.52 14.59 4.32
CA GLY A 124 6.82 14.67 3.65
C GLY A 124 7.17 13.46 2.78
N TRP A 125 6.88 12.23 3.22
CA TRP A 125 7.20 10.98 2.53
C TRP A 125 6.45 10.87 1.21
N GLU A 126 5.12 10.87 1.23
CA GLU A 126 4.31 10.78 0.01
C GLU A 126 4.52 12.01 -0.91
N THR A 127 4.69 13.21 -0.35
CA THR A 127 4.97 14.41 -1.14
C THR A 127 6.32 14.31 -1.84
N SER A 128 7.34 13.73 -1.19
CA SER A 128 8.66 13.52 -1.80
C SER A 128 8.57 12.55 -2.98
N HIS A 129 7.78 11.48 -2.87
CA HIS A 129 7.54 10.56 -3.99
C HIS A 129 6.92 11.25 -5.19
N LEU A 130 5.90 12.10 -4.96
CA LEU A 130 5.26 12.83 -6.05
C LEU A 130 6.18 13.90 -6.64
N LEU A 131 6.99 14.59 -5.84
CA LEU A 131 8.03 15.52 -6.35
C LEU A 131 9.07 14.80 -7.23
N ALA A 132 9.40 13.54 -6.92
CA ALA A 132 10.34 12.75 -7.70
C ALA A 132 9.74 12.23 -9.02
N LEU A 133 8.49 11.77 -9.01
CA LEU A 133 7.85 11.10 -10.16
C LEU A 133 7.04 12.05 -11.05
N HIS A 134 6.31 12.97 -10.44
CA HIS A 134 5.30 13.83 -11.06
C HIS A 134 5.28 15.23 -10.41
N PRO A 135 6.40 15.98 -10.43
CA PRO A 135 6.51 17.27 -9.75
C PRO A 135 5.45 18.29 -10.21
N GLU A 136 4.97 18.18 -11.44
CA GLU A 136 3.90 19.02 -11.99
C GLU A 136 2.55 18.89 -11.27
N THR A 137 2.37 17.85 -10.46
CA THR A 137 1.15 17.59 -9.69
C THR A 137 1.23 18.08 -8.25
N VAL A 138 2.36 18.66 -7.83
CA VAL A 138 2.60 19.15 -6.48
C VAL A 138 2.78 20.67 -6.50
N ASP A 139 1.94 21.38 -5.76
CA ASP A 139 2.10 22.82 -5.53
C ASP A 139 2.23 23.10 -4.03
N LEU A 140 3.49 23.18 -3.58
CA LEU A 140 3.81 23.48 -2.17
C LEU A 140 3.43 24.90 -1.76
N SER A 141 3.19 25.82 -2.71
CA SER A 141 2.79 27.20 -2.39
C SER A 141 1.38 27.32 -1.83
N LEU A 142 0.56 26.27 -2.01
CA LEU A 142 -0.80 26.17 -1.45
C LEU A 142 -0.81 25.79 0.04
N LEU A 143 0.32 25.36 0.58
CA LEU A 143 0.44 24.99 1.99
C LEU A 143 0.43 26.22 2.89
N PRO A 144 -0.18 26.15 4.08
CA PRO A 144 -0.01 27.18 5.09
C PRO A 144 1.45 27.24 5.57
N PRO A 145 1.84 28.31 6.28
CA PRO A 145 3.13 28.41 6.93
C PRO A 145 3.47 27.17 7.77
N LYS A 146 4.75 26.78 7.76
CA LYS A 146 5.24 25.61 8.48
C LYS A 146 4.93 25.73 9.98
N GLY A 147 4.39 24.66 10.56
CA GLY A 147 3.98 24.59 11.96
C GLY A 147 2.49 24.89 12.20
N GLU A 148 1.77 25.42 11.21
CA GLU A 148 0.32 25.49 11.27
C GLU A 148 -0.33 24.11 11.05
N LYS A 149 -1.57 23.97 11.54
CA LYS A 149 -2.34 22.74 11.37
C LYS A 149 -2.63 22.50 9.89
N LEU A 150 -2.18 21.35 9.38
CA LEU A 150 -2.56 20.84 8.07
C LEU A 150 -3.85 20.01 8.20
N ILE A 151 -4.77 20.20 7.27
CA ILE A 151 -6.06 19.48 7.21
C ILE A 151 -5.85 18.24 6.33
N GLY A 152 -6.24 17.07 6.82
CA GLY A 152 -6.12 15.82 6.05
C GLY A 152 -4.68 15.37 5.78
N VAL A 153 -3.71 15.83 6.56
CA VAL A 153 -2.29 15.44 6.46
C VAL A 153 -1.86 14.82 7.78
N GLY A 154 -1.09 13.73 7.75
CA GLY A 154 -0.57 13.09 8.96
C GLY A 154 0.74 12.38 8.71
N GLY A 155 1.80 12.76 9.42
CA GLY A 155 3.13 12.19 9.26
C GLY A 155 4.14 12.88 10.18
N LYS A 156 5.36 12.34 10.24
CA LYS A 156 6.44 12.93 11.04
C LYS A 156 7.11 14.10 10.31
N MET A 157 7.39 13.92 9.02
CA MET A 157 7.98 14.95 8.18
C MET A 157 6.89 15.84 7.62
N PRO A 158 6.95 17.17 7.78
CA PRO A 158 5.99 18.07 7.15
C PRO A 158 6.23 18.10 5.63
N PRO A 159 5.16 18.26 4.82
CA PRO A 159 5.29 18.28 3.35
C PRO A 159 6.15 19.42 2.82
N GLN A 160 6.31 20.52 3.58
CA GLN A 160 7.23 21.61 3.23
C GLN A 160 8.72 21.20 3.24
N ASP A 161 9.07 20.10 3.91
CA ASP A 161 10.44 19.55 3.94
C ASP A 161 10.65 18.43 2.90
N ALA A 162 9.62 18.12 2.10
CA ALA A 162 9.71 17.12 1.05
C ALA A 162 10.67 17.55 -0.06
N THR A 163 11.41 16.58 -0.61
CA THR A 163 12.34 16.82 -1.73
C THR A 163 12.24 15.71 -2.76
N ALA A 164 12.50 16.03 -4.03
CA ALA A 164 12.53 15.02 -5.10
C ALA A 164 13.67 14.02 -4.90
N GLU A 165 14.80 14.48 -4.36
CA GLU A 165 15.97 13.64 -4.08
C GLU A 165 15.65 12.57 -3.03
N PHE A 166 15.02 12.95 -1.91
CA PHE A 166 14.59 12.00 -0.89
C PHE A 166 13.52 11.03 -1.43
N GLY A 167 12.63 11.51 -2.28
CA GLY A 167 11.63 10.68 -2.93
C GLY A 167 12.25 9.61 -3.82
N TRP A 168 13.23 9.99 -4.64
CA TRP A 168 13.95 9.05 -5.51
C TRP A 168 14.76 8.03 -4.70
N GLU A 169 15.47 8.49 -3.67
CA GLU A 169 16.26 7.63 -2.77
C GLU A 169 15.40 6.54 -2.12
N THR A 170 14.26 6.92 -1.54
CA THR A 170 13.37 5.98 -0.84
C THR A 170 12.66 5.04 -1.81
N LEU A 171 12.22 5.51 -2.99
CA LEU A 171 11.64 4.66 -4.01
C LEU A 171 12.62 3.59 -4.52
N GLU A 172 13.86 3.99 -4.82
CA GLU A 172 14.92 3.07 -5.25
C GLU A 172 15.26 2.06 -4.13
N ALA A 173 15.38 2.51 -2.88
CA ALA A 173 15.65 1.63 -1.75
C ALA A 173 14.54 0.58 -1.54
N ALA A 174 13.26 0.98 -1.63
CA ALA A 174 12.13 0.07 -1.55
C ALA A 174 12.11 -0.93 -2.72
N ALA A 175 12.35 -0.44 -3.95
CA ALA A 175 12.42 -1.27 -5.14
C ALA A 175 13.54 -2.31 -5.06
N GLU A 176 14.73 -1.93 -4.56
CA GLU A 176 15.84 -2.85 -4.38
C GLU A 176 15.48 -4.00 -3.42
N ILE A 177 14.85 -3.69 -2.29
CA ILE A 177 14.39 -4.72 -1.34
C ILE A 177 13.33 -5.61 -2.00
N ALA A 178 12.34 -5.04 -2.68
CA ALA A 178 11.30 -5.80 -3.35
C ALA A 178 11.88 -6.76 -4.41
N ILE A 179 12.86 -6.31 -5.20
CA ILE A 179 13.55 -7.14 -6.20
C ILE A 179 14.28 -8.31 -5.52
N ARG A 180 14.98 -8.06 -4.40
CA ARG A 180 15.65 -9.12 -3.62
C ARG A 180 14.65 -10.13 -3.06
N GLU A 181 13.53 -9.67 -2.52
CA GLU A 181 12.44 -10.52 -2.03
C GLU A 181 11.85 -11.41 -3.13
N VAL A 182 11.64 -10.86 -4.33
CA VAL A 182 11.12 -11.59 -5.49
C VAL A 182 12.12 -12.63 -5.98
N HIS A 183 13.39 -12.25 -6.17
CA HIS A 183 14.42 -13.20 -6.60
C HIS A 183 14.62 -14.35 -5.61
N HIS A 184 14.59 -14.06 -4.31
CA HIS A 184 14.70 -15.11 -3.30
C HIS A 184 13.46 -16.03 -3.29
N ARG A 185 12.25 -15.48 -3.42
CA ARG A 185 11.02 -16.27 -3.59
C ARG A 185 11.03 -17.15 -4.83
N LEU A 186 11.56 -16.67 -5.95
CA LEU A 186 11.70 -17.47 -7.17
C LEU A 186 12.63 -18.67 -6.96
N LYS A 187 13.77 -18.46 -6.28
CA LYS A 187 14.78 -19.50 -6.05
C LYS A 187 14.43 -20.49 -4.92
N HIS A 188 13.66 -20.04 -3.92
CA HIS A 188 13.46 -20.77 -2.67
C HIS A 188 11.97 -20.86 -2.27
N LYS A 189 11.08 -21.16 -3.23
CA LYS A 189 9.61 -21.17 -3.04
C LYS A 189 9.18 -22.02 -1.84
N GLU A 190 9.86 -23.13 -1.61
CA GLU A 190 9.61 -24.07 -0.52
C GLU A 190 9.68 -23.42 0.87
N MET A 191 10.54 -22.42 1.07
CA MET A 191 10.65 -21.70 2.34
C MET A 191 9.39 -20.90 2.67
N TYR A 192 8.64 -20.48 1.65
CA TYR A 192 7.49 -19.59 1.75
C TYR A 192 6.13 -20.32 1.73
N ARG A 193 6.09 -21.60 1.35
CA ARG A 193 4.84 -22.37 1.22
C ARG A 193 4.23 -22.85 2.55
N GLY A 194 5.02 -22.84 3.62
CA GLY A 194 4.55 -23.19 4.96
C GLY A 194 3.46 -22.25 5.48
N HIS A 195 2.68 -22.71 6.47
CA HIS A 195 1.63 -21.90 7.08
C HIS A 195 2.18 -20.58 7.63
N GLY A 196 1.65 -19.46 7.14
CA GLY A 196 2.09 -18.11 7.54
C GLY A 196 3.44 -17.66 6.96
N ASN A 197 4.21 -18.53 6.30
CA ASN A 197 5.57 -18.19 5.86
C ASN A 197 5.61 -17.27 4.65
N CYS A 198 4.56 -17.22 3.82
CA CYS A 198 4.57 -16.43 2.59
C CYS A 198 4.68 -14.91 2.82
N LEU A 199 4.35 -14.45 4.02
CA LEU A 199 4.47 -13.05 4.43
C LEU A 199 5.83 -12.72 5.07
N ARG A 200 6.73 -13.69 5.26
CA ARG A 200 8.05 -13.42 5.83
C ARG A 200 8.88 -12.61 4.85
N GLU A 201 9.50 -11.56 5.35
CA GLU A 201 10.41 -10.67 4.61
C GLU A 201 11.82 -10.81 5.21
N GLY A 202 12.84 -10.46 4.43
CA GLY A 202 14.24 -10.43 4.84
C GLY A 202 14.98 -11.76 4.80
N LEU A 203 14.37 -12.87 4.35
CA LEU A 203 15.02 -14.20 4.35
C LEU A 203 16.27 -14.26 3.47
N TRP A 204 16.31 -13.43 2.42
CA TRP A 204 17.47 -13.29 1.54
C TRP A 204 18.71 -12.75 2.26
N ARG A 205 18.55 -12.06 3.40
CA ARG A 205 19.68 -11.54 4.19
C ARG A 205 20.48 -12.67 4.83
N SER A 206 19.80 -13.78 5.16
CA SER A 206 20.42 -14.96 5.78
C SER A 206 21.10 -15.88 4.76
N ALA A 207 20.78 -15.75 3.48
CA ALA A 207 21.28 -16.61 2.40
C ALA A 207 22.68 -16.21 1.87
N ILE A 208 23.29 -15.14 2.40
CA ILE A 208 24.64 -14.66 2.02
C ILE A 208 25.74 -15.40 2.83
N GLY A 209 25.43 -16.57 3.39
CA GLY A 209 26.29 -17.32 4.31
C GLY A 209 26.88 -18.64 3.78
N ASP A 210 26.61 -19.03 2.54
CA ASP A 210 27.15 -20.26 1.92
C ASP A 210 28.01 -19.96 0.68
#